data_AF-A0AA85K517-F1
#
_entry.id   AF-A0AA85K517-F1
#
_cell.length_a   1.000
_cell.length_b   1.000
_cell.length_c   1.000
_cell.angle_alpha   90.00
_cell.angle_beta   90.00
_cell.angle_gamma   90.00
#
_symmetry.space_group_name_H-M   'P 1'
#
loop_
_entity.id
_entity.type
_entity.pdbx_description
1 polymer ?
#
loop_
_entity_poly.entity_id
_entity_poly.type
_entity_poly.pdbx_seq_one_letter_code
_entity_poly.pdbx_strand_id
1 'polypeptide(L)'
;MTVTWSKLICQAEKLLGGPAPFINLASILSSEAGSLASRARRLASNVNHPFFSTVRSCLRGKSVNNLFSISSAISDHFSPPIMSERPSGGLIILLVGQSYASPTNSTKLCNQHRSLAEIFETVHTALAIHKSLVDLDDVTRKTNDTETWMKNMEVANKLATLSGDVLLASVSTSLAKLHHAKAVDIISEAMGNMVEAEFHELALTSTIDVNHTVENNLDANPIHLSPTEKWLSFVQLSRGALLGSCCEAALLLVEKHICNSSSIPIELNRDWNKISSTVKSFGSTWACLTRLTEEREHIQRTWFTELTADTYQSVKGIQAMKRNDFTPSEIIPDYTEFGLSEPTFADAILSCSTSKTHHKLKDIVDEVLSEYNQIGYELAGELREYFAQIVSTNAQINGDSLQKVKHLPGVQLLGQMVDKLIDDCNCTP
;
A
#
# COMPACT_ATOMS: atom_id res chain seq x y z
N MET A 1 26.70 -2.16 13.81
CA MET A 1 26.02 -1.06 13.08
C MET A 1 24.64 -1.55 12.74
N THR A 2 23.59 -0.91 13.26
CA THR A 2 22.21 -1.24 12.91
C THR A 2 22.01 -0.98 11.41
N VAL A 3 21.43 -1.96 10.71
CA VAL A 3 21.15 -1.84 9.28
C VAL A 3 19.96 -0.91 9.11
N THR A 4 20.12 0.17 8.34
CA THR A 4 19.04 1.13 8.04
C THR A 4 18.40 0.81 6.69
N TRP A 5 17.11 1.11 6.56
CA TRP A 5 16.43 0.94 5.27
C TRP A 5 17.06 1.74 4.14
N SER A 6 17.47 2.98 4.41
CA SER A 6 18.16 3.83 3.43
C SER A 6 19.40 3.18 2.83
N LYS A 7 20.14 2.40 3.64
CA LYS A 7 21.32 1.66 3.19
C LYS A 7 20.95 0.46 2.33
N LEU A 8 19.95 -0.32 2.74
CA LEU A 8 19.44 -1.47 1.98
C LEU A 8 18.84 -1.06 0.64
N ILE A 9 18.02 0.00 0.62
CA ILE A 9 17.45 0.57 -0.60
C ILE A 9 18.56 1.01 -1.55
N CYS A 10 19.54 1.79 -1.07
CA CYS A 10 20.67 2.22 -1.90
C CYS A 10 21.47 1.05 -2.49
N GLN A 11 21.65 -0.04 -1.72
CA GLN A 11 22.28 -1.26 -2.23
C GLN A 11 21.43 -1.94 -3.30
N ALA A 12 20.11 -1.96 -3.14
CA ALA A 12 19.19 -2.58 -4.08
C ALA A 12 19.15 -1.82 -5.39
N GLU A 13 19.03 -0.49 -5.33
CA GLU A 13 19.07 0.36 -6.52
C GLU A 13 20.38 0.21 -7.29
N LYS A 14 21.52 0.11 -6.59
CA LYS A 14 22.82 -0.16 -7.23
C LYS A 14 22.84 -1.51 -7.92
N LEU A 15 22.36 -2.57 -7.25
CA LEU A 15 22.28 -3.91 -7.83
C LEU A 15 21.39 -3.95 -9.07
N LEU A 16 20.26 -3.26 -9.01
CA LEU A 16 19.25 -3.21 -10.07
C LEU A 16 19.62 -2.22 -11.19
N GLY A 17 20.68 -1.43 -11.05
CA GLY A 17 21.13 -0.44 -12.05
C GLY A 17 20.32 0.85 -12.09
N GLY A 18 19.63 1.20 -11.00
CA GLY A 18 18.87 2.43 -10.85
C GLY A 18 17.74 2.32 -9.82
N PRO A 19 17.07 3.44 -9.49
CA PRO A 19 15.91 3.44 -8.60
C PRO A 19 14.79 2.54 -9.15
N ALA A 20 13.92 2.08 -8.26
CA ALA A 20 12.67 1.46 -8.68
C ALA A 20 11.87 2.46 -9.54
N PRO A 21 11.23 2.00 -10.62
CA PRO A 21 10.39 2.86 -11.45
C PRO A 21 9.35 3.59 -10.60
N PHE A 22 9.17 4.87 -10.89
CA PHE A 22 8.10 5.70 -10.34
C PHE A 22 7.20 6.15 -11.49
N ILE A 23 5.98 6.53 -11.18
CA ILE A 23 5.03 6.98 -12.20
C ILE A 23 5.56 8.21 -12.91
N ASN A 24 5.74 8.07 -14.21
CA ASN A 24 6.04 9.19 -15.07
C ASN A 24 4.74 9.89 -15.53
N LEU A 25 4.20 10.77 -14.68
CA LEU A 25 3.04 11.60 -15.03
C LEU A 25 3.31 12.56 -16.21
N ALA A 26 4.55 12.75 -16.65
CA ALA A 26 4.83 13.59 -17.81
C ALA A 26 4.23 13.04 -19.11
N SER A 27 3.94 11.74 -19.16
CA SER A 27 3.21 11.11 -20.28
C SER A 27 1.74 11.55 -20.32
N ILE A 28 1.07 11.54 -19.16
CA ILE A 28 -0.30 12.05 -18.94
C ILE A 28 -0.35 13.56 -19.16
N LEU A 29 0.76 14.24 -18.85
CA LEU A 29 0.86 15.69 -18.89
C LEU A 29 1.51 16.27 -20.18
N SER A 30 1.65 15.47 -21.24
CA SER A 30 2.27 15.93 -22.49
C SER A 30 1.31 16.74 -23.38
N SER A 31 1.88 17.69 -24.14
CA SER A 31 1.35 18.78 -25.02
C SER A 31 -0.08 19.32 -24.84
N GLU A 32 -1.11 18.50 -24.67
CA GLU A 32 -2.49 18.91 -24.36
C GLU A 32 -2.65 19.27 -22.88
N ALA A 33 -1.80 18.72 -22.02
CA ALA A 33 -1.94 18.87 -20.59
C ALA A 33 -1.37 20.15 -19.99
N GLY A 34 -0.73 21.02 -20.78
CA GLY A 34 -0.44 22.38 -20.31
C GLY A 34 -1.74 23.11 -19.88
N SER A 35 -2.83 22.87 -20.62
CA SER A 35 -4.15 23.41 -20.31
C SER A 35 -4.81 22.74 -19.09
N LEU A 36 -4.61 21.42 -18.93
CA LEU A 36 -5.17 20.64 -17.83
C LEU A 36 -4.40 20.90 -16.53
N ALA A 37 -3.08 20.92 -16.58
CA ALA A 37 -2.20 21.28 -15.47
C ALA A 37 -2.42 22.72 -15.02
N SER A 38 -2.62 23.66 -15.95
CA SER A 38 -2.99 25.05 -15.62
C SER A 38 -4.34 25.14 -14.90
N ARG A 39 -5.35 24.41 -15.40
CA ARG A 39 -6.67 24.29 -14.74
C ARG A 39 -6.57 23.64 -13.36
N ALA A 40 -5.85 22.52 -13.25
CA ALA A 40 -5.60 21.81 -12.00
C ALA A 40 -4.89 22.73 -10.98
N ARG A 41 -3.92 23.53 -11.42
CA ARG A 41 -3.21 24.50 -10.56
C ARG A 41 -4.14 25.59 -10.04
N ARG A 42 -5.02 26.13 -10.89
CA ARG A 42 -6.02 27.13 -10.49
C ARG A 42 -7.08 26.54 -9.55
N LEU A 43 -7.46 25.29 -9.73
CA LEU A 43 -8.37 24.59 -8.81
C LEU A 43 -7.69 24.37 -7.45
N ALA A 44 -6.43 23.92 -7.44
CA ALA A 44 -5.67 23.68 -6.22
C ALA A 44 -5.47 24.93 -5.34
N SER A 45 -5.56 26.15 -5.91
CA SER A 45 -5.52 27.39 -5.14
C SER A 45 -6.86 27.84 -4.59
N ASN A 46 -7.96 27.30 -5.11
CA ASN A 46 -9.32 27.79 -4.87
C ASN A 46 -10.17 26.81 -4.05
N VAL A 47 -9.85 25.52 -4.08
CA VAL A 47 -10.55 24.46 -3.33
C VAL A 47 -9.55 23.57 -2.61
N ASN A 48 -9.90 23.19 -1.38
CA ASN A 48 -9.17 22.19 -0.62
C ASN A 48 -9.73 20.80 -0.92
N HIS A 49 -9.45 20.29 -2.12
CA HIS A 49 -9.93 18.98 -2.56
C HIS A 49 -8.87 17.88 -2.29
N PRO A 50 -9.24 16.72 -1.70
CA PRO A 50 -8.30 15.64 -1.34
C PRO A 50 -7.44 15.15 -2.51
N PHE A 51 -8.00 15.13 -3.73
CA PHE A 51 -7.25 14.90 -4.97
C PHE A 51 -5.86 15.53 -5.02
N PHE A 52 -5.73 16.81 -4.65
CA PHE A 52 -4.44 17.51 -4.75
C PHE A 52 -3.43 17.03 -3.71
N SER A 53 -3.87 16.74 -2.48
CA SER A 53 -3.01 16.14 -1.45
C SER A 53 -2.63 14.71 -1.82
N THR A 54 -3.55 13.95 -2.40
CA THR A 54 -3.31 12.59 -2.86
C THR A 54 -2.28 12.55 -3.98
N VAL A 55 -2.49 13.30 -5.07
CA VAL A 55 -1.52 13.39 -6.17
C VAL A 55 -0.15 13.83 -5.67
N ARG A 56 -0.11 14.82 -4.77
CA ARG A 56 1.17 15.26 -4.19
C ARG A 56 1.84 14.15 -3.39
N SER A 57 1.08 13.37 -2.62
CA SER A 57 1.60 12.26 -1.82
C SER A 57 2.12 11.12 -2.68
N CYS A 58 1.38 10.72 -3.73
CA CYS A 58 1.81 9.67 -4.67
C CYS A 58 3.10 10.04 -5.43
N LEU A 59 3.34 11.34 -5.66
CA LEU A 59 4.51 11.82 -6.41
C LEU A 59 5.72 12.16 -5.53
N ARG A 60 5.61 12.08 -4.21
CA ARG A 60 6.69 12.42 -3.28
C ARG A 60 7.74 11.29 -3.25
N GLY A 61 8.58 11.26 -4.28
CA GLY A 61 9.72 10.34 -4.45
C GLY A 61 10.92 10.90 -5.24
N LYS A 62 10.92 12.22 -5.53
CA LYS A 62 11.89 13.06 -6.29
C LYS A 62 11.22 13.63 -7.55
N SER A 63 11.09 14.96 -7.60
CA SER A 63 10.58 15.80 -8.69
C SER A 63 9.07 16.12 -8.72
N VAL A 64 8.56 16.77 -7.67
CA VAL A 64 7.28 17.54 -7.74
C VAL A 64 7.52 19.04 -7.93
N ASN A 65 8.76 19.51 -7.76
CA ASN A 65 9.08 20.95 -7.77
C ASN A 65 8.70 21.63 -9.11
N ASN A 66 8.67 20.88 -10.22
CA ASN A 66 8.38 21.47 -11.54
C ASN A 66 6.93 21.27 -12.04
N LEU A 67 6.18 20.29 -11.52
CA LEU A 67 4.81 20.01 -12.01
C LEU A 67 3.74 20.84 -11.27
N PHE A 68 3.88 20.92 -9.95
CA PHE A 68 2.96 21.64 -9.07
C PHE A 68 3.74 22.44 -8.04
N SER A 69 4.52 23.43 -8.49
CA SER A 69 5.05 24.51 -7.62
C SER A 69 3.86 25.26 -6.99
N ILE A 70 3.29 24.64 -5.97
CA ILE A 70 2.27 25.18 -5.08
C ILE A 70 3.08 25.78 -3.94
N SER A 71 2.87 27.08 -3.68
CA SER A 71 3.59 27.84 -2.67
C SER A 71 3.71 27.05 -1.36
N SER A 72 4.89 27.08 -0.75
CA SER A 72 5.21 26.48 0.56
C SER A 72 4.26 26.93 1.68
N ALA A 73 3.50 28.02 1.49
CA ALA A 73 2.51 28.50 2.45
C ALA A 73 1.32 27.55 2.68
N ILE A 74 1.00 26.65 1.73
CA ILE A 74 -0.04 25.60 1.94
C ILE A 74 0.59 24.31 2.50
N SER A 75 1.93 24.21 2.55
CA SER A 75 2.59 23.04 3.12
C SER A 75 2.58 23.02 4.65
N ASP A 76 2.36 24.17 5.29
CA ASP A 76 2.32 24.30 6.76
C ASP A 76 1.00 23.83 7.39
N HIS A 77 -0.04 23.58 6.59
CA HIS A 77 -1.35 23.10 7.08
C HIS A 77 -1.52 21.57 7.04
N PHE A 78 -0.54 20.84 6.53
CA PHE A 78 -0.58 19.39 6.44
C PHE A 78 0.62 18.81 7.19
N SER A 79 0.36 17.81 8.03
CA SER A 79 1.31 17.17 8.93
C SER A 79 2.69 16.94 8.30
N PRO A 80 3.79 17.06 9.09
CA PRO A 80 5.14 16.90 8.58
C PRO A 80 5.28 15.56 7.86
N PRO A 81 6.01 15.52 6.73
CA PRO A 81 6.12 14.32 5.91
C PRO A 81 6.85 13.23 6.69
N ILE A 82 6.13 12.19 7.08
CA ILE A 82 6.75 10.93 7.50
C ILE A 82 7.24 10.29 6.19
N MET A 83 8.53 10.46 5.88
CA MET A 83 9.16 9.63 4.85
C MET A 83 8.97 8.18 5.30
N SER A 84 8.26 7.38 4.51
CA SER A 84 8.37 5.94 4.65
C SER A 84 9.84 5.61 4.38
N GLU A 85 10.58 5.26 5.45
CA GLU A 85 11.96 4.83 5.30
C GLU A 85 12.04 3.50 4.54
N ARG A 86 10.91 2.82 4.35
CA ARG A 86 10.77 1.47 3.80
C ARG A 86 10.88 1.43 2.27
N PRO A 87 11.29 0.28 1.69
CA PRO A 87 11.35 0.11 0.25
C PRO A 87 9.95 0.14 -0.38
N SER A 88 9.83 0.68 -1.59
CA SER A 88 8.57 0.60 -2.35
C SER A 88 8.28 -0.84 -2.77
N GLY A 89 7.00 -1.16 -3.00
CA GLY A 89 6.62 -2.46 -3.52
C GLY A 89 7.25 -2.75 -4.88
N GLY A 90 7.43 -1.72 -5.72
CA GLY A 90 8.20 -1.82 -6.97
C GLY A 90 9.62 -2.35 -6.78
N LEU A 91 10.33 -1.93 -5.71
CA LEU A 91 11.67 -2.44 -5.41
C LEU A 91 11.65 -3.92 -5.00
N ILE A 92 10.64 -4.34 -4.24
CA ILE A 92 10.47 -5.74 -3.82
C ILE A 92 10.20 -6.64 -5.03
N ILE A 93 9.33 -6.22 -5.95
CA ILE A 93 9.04 -6.93 -7.21
C ILE A 93 10.34 -7.14 -8.01
N LEU A 94 11.17 -6.10 -8.11
CA LEU A 94 12.45 -6.17 -8.81
C LEU A 94 13.44 -7.14 -8.15
N LEU A 95 13.55 -7.13 -6.81
CA LEU A 95 14.45 -8.04 -6.08
C LEU A 95 13.99 -9.49 -6.13
N VAL A 96 12.67 -9.75 -6.10
CA VAL A 96 12.10 -11.08 -6.33
C VAL A 96 12.44 -11.55 -7.74
N GLY A 97 12.19 -10.72 -8.76
CA GLY A 97 12.55 -11.03 -10.15
C GLY A 97 14.05 -11.31 -10.31
N GLN A 98 14.91 -10.47 -9.72
CA GLN A 98 16.36 -10.61 -9.77
C GLN A 98 16.87 -11.86 -9.05
N SER A 99 16.18 -12.30 -7.99
CA SER A 99 16.53 -13.53 -7.27
C SER A 99 16.52 -14.72 -8.21
N TYR A 100 15.54 -14.82 -9.12
CA TYR A 100 15.42 -15.91 -10.08
C TYR A 100 16.08 -15.63 -11.45
N ALA A 101 16.40 -14.37 -11.78
CA ALA A 101 16.94 -13.99 -13.10
C ALA A 101 18.41 -14.36 -13.34
N SER A 102 19.16 -14.78 -12.31
CA SER A 102 20.61 -15.06 -12.35
C SER A 102 21.12 -15.96 -13.49
N PRO A 103 20.34 -16.90 -14.07
CA PRO A 103 20.81 -17.71 -15.19
C PRO A 103 20.81 -17.00 -16.55
N THR A 104 20.12 -15.87 -16.68
CA THR A 104 19.81 -15.28 -18.00
C THR A 104 20.35 -13.87 -18.21
N ASN A 105 20.43 -13.03 -17.15
CA ASN A 105 20.86 -11.61 -17.19
C ASN A 105 20.40 -10.86 -18.47
N SER A 106 19.17 -11.13 -18.90
CA SER A 106 18.62 -10.62 -20.15
C SER A 106 18.13 -9.19 -19.97
N THR A 107 18.61 -8.26 -20.81
CA THR A 107 18.12 -6.88 -20.84
C THR A 107 16.60 -6.84 -21.05
N LYS A 108 16.04 -7.76 -21.84
CA LYS A 108 14.60 -7.87 -22.06
C LYS A 108 13.85 -8.24 -20.76
N LEU A 109 14.36 -9.21 -20.01
CA LEU A 109 13.76 -9.62 -18.73
C LEU A 109 13.81 -8.49 -17.70
N CYS A 110 14.97 -7.83 -17.58
CA CYS A 110 15.14 -6.67 -16.70
C CYS A 110 14.15 -5.54 -17.04
N ASN A 111 13.96 -5.24 -18.33
CA ASN A 111 12.98 -4.26 -18.78
C ASN A 111 11.53 -4.68 -18.48
N GLN A 112 11.21 -5.97 -18.60
CA GLN A 112 9.87 -6.48 -18.23
C GLN A 112 9.63 -6.40 -16.73
N HIS A 113 10.61 -6.74 -15.88
CA HIS A 113 10.51 -6.56 -14.43
C HIS A 113 10.36 -5.09 -14.03
N ARG A 114 11.08 -4.18 -14.69
CA ARG A 114 10.87 -2.74 -14.50
C ARG A 114 9.51 -2.26 -14.95
N SER A 115 9.04 -2.69 -16.13
CA SER A 115 7.69 -2.35 -16.59
C SER A 115 6.62 -2.86 -15.61
N LEU A 116 6.84 -4.03 -15.00
CA LEU A 116 5.95 -4.60 -14.00
C LEU A 116 5.95 -3.81 -12.68
N ALA A 117 7.12 -3.37 -12.21
CA ALA A 117 7.21 -2.47 -11.06
C ALA A 117 6.54 -1.11 -11.34
N GLU A 118 6.68 -0.57 -12.56
CA GLU A 118 5.97 0.65 -12.96
C GLU A 118 4.44 0.45 -13.00
N ILE A 119 3.96 -0.70 -13.51
CA ILE A 119 2.54 -1.07 -13.46
C ILE A 119 2.03 -1.07 -12.02
N PHE A 120 2.76 -1.71 -11.09
CA PHE A 120 2.40 -1.77 -9.67
C PHE A 120 2.19 -0.38 -9.07
N GLU A 121 3.17 0.51 -9.22
CA GLU A 121 3.08 1.88 -8.66
C GLU A 121 1.95 2.67 -9.35
N THR A 122 1.78 2.51 -10.67
CA THR A 122 0.74 3.19 -11.47
C THR A 122 -0.67 2.80 -11.04
N VAL A 123 -0.92 1.51 -10.78
CA VAL A 123 -2.22 1.04 -10.27
C VAL A 123 -2.49 1.63 -8.88
N HIS A 124 -1.51 1.57 -7.96
CA HIS A 124 -1.66 2.15 -6.62
C HIS A 124 -2.05 3.63 -6.66
N THR A 125 -1.38 4.41 -7.51
CA THR A 125 -1.69 5.84 -7.62
C THR A 125 -3.03 6.11 -8.30
N ALA A 126 -3.39 5.31 -9.32
CA ALA A 126 -4.68 5.46 -9.98
C ALA A 126 -5.84 5.26 -9.00
N LEU A 127 -5.76 4.19 -8.20
CA LEU A 127 -6.77 3.88 -7.19
C LEU A 127 -6.78 4.90 -6.06
N ALA A 128 -5.62 5.32 -5.54
CA ALA A 128 -5.57 6.39 -4.55
C ALA A 128 -6.22 7.68 -5.06
N ILE A 129 -5.97 8.06 -6.31
CA ILE A 129 -6.62 9.21 -6.95
C ILE A 129 -8.14 9.01 -7.04
N HIS A 130 -8.63 7.83 -7.41
CA HIS A 130 -10.06 7.54 -7.41
C HIS A 130 -10.69 7.60 -6.02
N LYS A 131 -9.99 7.16 -4.97
CA LYS A 131 -10.46 7.30 -3.57
C LYS A 131 -10.56 8.74 -3.08
N SER A 132 -9.91 9.68 -3.76
CA SER A 132 -9.88 11.09 -3.36
C SER A 132 -11.13 11.90 -3.72
N LEU A 133 -12.15 11.23 -4.28
CA LEU A 133 -13.45 11.81 -4.60
C LEU A 133 -14.18 12.22 -3.32
N VAL A 134 -14.97 13.29 -3.44
CA VAL A 134 -15.72 13.86 -2.32
C VAL A 134 -17.22 13.77 -2.60
N ASP A 135 -18.00 13.37 -1.59
CA ASP A 135 -19.45 13.48 -1.63
C ASP A 135 -19.86 14.96 -1.54
N LEU A 136 -20.33 15.50 -2.66
CA LEU A 136 -20.73 16.90 -2.78
C LEU A 136 -22.00 17.20 -1.96
N ASP A 137 -22.88 16.22 -1.75
CA ASP A 137 -24.10 16.41 -0.97
C ASP A 137 -23.79 16.49 0.53
N ASP A 138 -22.85 15.67 1.00
CA ASP A 138 -22.36 15.72 2.37
C ASP A 138 -21.63 17.05 2.65
N VAL A 139 -20.74 17.45 1.74
CA VAL A 139 -20.05 18.74 1.82
C VAL A 139 -21.04 19.91 1.85
N THR A 140 -22.05 19.92 0.98
CA THR A 140 -23.07 20.98 0.94
C THR A 140 -23.85 21.09 2.26
N ARG A 141 -24.07 19.96 2.94
CA ARG A 141 -24.73 19.94 4.26
C ARG A 141 -23.81 20.46 5.37
N LYS A 142 -22.50 20.23 5.25
CA LYS A 142 -21.48 20.55 6.27
C LYS A 142 -20.91 21.97 6.13
N THR A 143 -21.02 22.62 4.98
CA THR A 143 -20.42 23.94 4.74
C THR A 143 -21.42 24.98 4.20
N ASN A 144 -21.19 26.26 4.53
CA ASN A 144 -21.94 27.40 3.97
C ASN A 144 -21.15 28.02 2.80
N ASP A 145 -20.60 27.19 1.90
CA ASP A 145 -19.71 27.64 0.84
C ASP A 145 -20.44 28.25 -0.37
N THR A 146 -19.71 29.05 -1.15
CA THR A 146 -20.26 29.72 -2.33
C THR A 146 -20.54 28.73 -3.48
N GLU A 147 -21.52 29.06 -4.34
CA GLU A 147 -21.80 28.30 -5.57
C GLU A 147 -20.55 28.08 -6.45
N THR A 148 -19.63 29.04 -6.45
CA THR A 148 -18.36 28.95 -7.20
C THR A 148 -17.42 27.90 -6.60
N TRP A 149 -17.36 27.79 -5.27
CA TRP A 149 -16.55 26.79 -4.58
C TRP A 149 -17.09 25.37 -4.87
N MET A 150 -18.41 25.19 -4.80
CA MET A 150 -19.07 23.92 -5.14
C MET A 150 -18.78 23.47 -6.58
N LYS A 151 -18.86 24.39 -7.55
CA LYS A 151 -18.49 24.10 -8.95
C LYS A 151 -17.02 23.69 -9.09
N ASN A 152 -16.12 24.32 -8.33
CA ASN A 152 -14.70 23.95 -8.36
C ASN A 152 -14.45 22.56 -7.73
N MET A 153 -15.19 22.18 -6.68
CA MET A 153 -15.16 20.82 -6.10
C MET A 153 -15.64 19.78 -7.12
N GLU A 154 -16.74 20.04 -7.82
CA GLU A 154 -17.26 19.15 -8.87
C GLU A 154 -16.24 18.96 -10.01
N VAL A 155 -15.56 20.03 -10.43
CA VAL A 155 -14.50 19.95 -11.45
C VAL A 155 -13.30 19.17 -10.94
N ALA A 156 -12.96 19.28 -9.65
CA ALA A 156 -11.88 18.50 -9.04
C ALA A 156 -12.23 17.01 -8.94
N ASN A 157 -13.48 16.64 -8.62
CA ASN A 157 -13.97 15.27 -8.72
C ASN A 157 -13.80 14.71 -10.14
N LYS A 158 -14.24 15.46 -11.16
CA LYS A 158 -14.07 15.06 -12.58
C LYS A 158 -12.60 14.86 -12.93
N LEU A 159 -11.70 15.72 -12.42
CA LEU A 159 -10.27 15.59 -12.65
C LEU A 159 -9.71 14.34 -11.99
N ALA A 160 -10.14 14.01 -10.77
CA ALA A 160 -9.73 12.80 -10.06
C ALA A 160 -10.15 11.54 -10.83
N THR A 161 -11.43 11.42 -11.20
CA THR A 161 -11.95 10.29 -11.99
C THR A 161 -11.14 10.09 -13.28
N LEU A 162 -11.01 11.14 -14.09
CA LEU A 162 -10.32 11.05 -15.38
C LEU A 162 -8.83 10.75 -15.23
N SER A 163 -8.17 11.29 -14.20
CA SER A 163 -6.75 11.06 -13.97
C SER A 163 -6.47 9.60 -13.61
N GLY A 164 -7.30 8.99 -12.76
CA GLY A 164 -7.21 7.56 -12.46
C GLY A 164 -7.49 6.70 -13.70
N ASP A 165 -8.50 7.02 -14.50
CA ASP A 165 -8.84 6.26 -15.71
C ASP A 165 -7.71 6.25 -16.74
N VAL A 166 -7.07 7.40 -16.97
CA VAL A 166 -5.92 7.52 -17.88
C VAL A 166 -4.74 6.68 -17.38
N LEU A 167 -4.46 6.69 -16.07
CA LEU A 167 -3.43 5.84 -15.48
C LEU A 167 -3.75 4.36 -15.71
N LEU A 168 -4.97 3.91 -15.46
CA LEU A 168 -5.40 2.51 -15.69
C LEU A 168 -5.37 2.10 -17.18
N ALA A 169 -5.69 3.02 -18.09
CA ALA A 169 -5.53 2.79 -19.52
C ALA A 169 -4.04 2.61 -19.91
N SER A 170 -3.14 3.38 -19.29
CA SER A 170 -1.69 3.24 -19.49
C SER A 170 -1.15 1.92 -18.92
N VAL A 171 -1.70 1.45 -17.79
CA VAL A 171 -1.44 0.13 -17.21
C VAL A 171 -1.83 -0.97 -18.19
N SER A 172 -3.03 -0.89 -18.78
CA SER A 172 -3.51 -1.87 -19.76
C SER A 172 -2.57 -1.98 -20.98
N THR A 173 -2.06 -0.84 -21.45
CA THR A 173 -1.06 -0.80 -22.54
C THR A 173 0.26 -1.44 -22.12
N SER A 174 0.72 -1.18 -20.90
CA SER A 174 1.98 -1.72 -20.37
C SER A 174 1.89 -3.24 -20.12
N LEU A 175 0.77 -3.72 -19.59
CA LEU A 175 0.47 -5.14 -19.42
C LEU A 175 0.50 -5.89 -20.76
N ALA A 176 -0.10 -5.32 -21.80
CA ALA A 176 -0.05 -5.90 -23.15
C ALA A 176 1.39 -6.02 -23.69
N LYS A 177 2.25 -5.03 -23.41
CA LYS A 177 3.68 -5.03 -23.80
C LYS A 177 4.52 -6.07 -23.06
N LEU A 178 4.05 -6.62 -21.94
CA LEU A 178 4.72 -7.76 -21.30
C LEU A 178 4.63 -9.03 -22.15
N HIS A 179 3.66 -9.12 -23.07
CA HIS A 179 3.40 -10.28 -23.92
C HIS A 179 3.30 -11.59 -23.13
N HIS A 180 2.59 -11.58 -21.99
CA HIS A 180 2.44 -12.73 -21.11
C HIS A 180 1.00 -12.82 -20.55
N ALA A 181 0.15 -13.60 -21.21
CA ALA A 181 -1.30 -13.67 -20.91
C ALA A 181 -1.60 -13.96 -19.43
N LYS A 182 -0.89 -14.92 -18.81
CA LYS A 182 -1.11 -15.24 -17.39
C LYS A 182 -0.72 -14.12 -16.43
N ALA A 183 0.26 -13.27 -16.81
CA ALA A 183 0.62 -12.12 -15.99
C ALA A 183 -0.46 -11.02 -16.10
N VAL A 184 -1.01 -10.83 -17.31
CA VAL A 184 -2.16 -9.93 -17.52
C VAL A 184 -3.36 -10.38 -16.70
N ASP A 185 -3.68 -11.66 -16.74
CA ASP A 185 -4.76 -12.30 -15.98
C ASP A 185 -4.65 -12.03 -14.46
N ILE A 186 -3.57 -12.48 -13.82
CA ILE A 186 -3.43 -12.38 -12.35
C ILE A 186 -3.31 -10.93 -11.83
N ILE A 187 -2.77 -10.01 -12.64
CA ILE A 187 -2.70 -8.59 -12.27
C ILE A 187 -4.06 -7.93 -12.43
N SER A 188 -4.82 -8.28 -13.48
CA SER A 188 -6.18 -7.75 -13.68
C SER A 188 -7.12 -8.23 -12.57
N GLU A 189 -7.00 -9.49 -12.16
CA GLU A 189 -7.71 -10.03 -10.98
C GLU A 189 -7.33 -9.25 -9.71
N ALA A 190 -6.04 -9.02 -9.48
CA ALA A 190 -5.58 -8.26 -8.31
C ALA A 190 -6.10 -6.82 -8.29
N MET A 191 -6.21 -6.16 -9.45
CA MET A 191 -6.85 -4.83 -9.55
C MET A 191 -8.32 -4.87 -9.15
N GLY A 192 -9.05 -5.93 -9.55
CA GLY A 192 -10.42 -6.17 -9.09
C GLY A 192 -10.51 -6.34 -7.58
N ASN A 193 -9.61 -7.13 -6.99
CA ASN A 193 -9.55 -7.35 -5.54
C ASN A 193 -9.29 -6.04 -4.76
N MET A 194 -8.43 -5.16 -5.29
CA MET A 194 -8.19 -3.85 -4.66
C MET A 194 -9.44 -2.97 -4.67
N VAL A 195 -10.22 -3.00 -5.76
CA VAL A 195 -11.49 -2.25 -5.84
C VAL A 195 -12.54 -2.87 -4.91
N GLU A 196 -12.59 -4.21 -4.81
CA GLU A 196 -13.46 -4.92 -3.87
C GLU A 196 -13.19 -4.52 -2.41
N ALA A 197 -11.93 -4.24 -2.06
CA ALA A 197 -11.56 -3.78 -0.72
C ALA A 197 -12.27 -2.49 -0.30
N GLU A 198 -12.65 -1.60 -1.24
CA GLU A 198 -13.39 -0.37 -0.94
C GLU A 198 -14.83 -0.64 -0.49
N PHE A 199 -15.35 -1.81 -0.82
CA PHE A 199 -16.69 -2.26 -0.40
C PHE A 199 -16.63 -3.24 0.76
N HIS A 200 -15.43 -3.44 1.34
CA HIS A 200 -15.25 -4.28 2.51
C HIS A 200 -15.90 -3.65 3.75
N GLU A 201 -16.38 -4.47 4.68
CA GLU A 201 -17.08 -4.03 5.90
C GLU A 201 -16.31 -2.95 6.68
N LEU A 202 -14.99 -3.12 6.82
CA LEU A 202 -14.10 -2.15 7.48
C LEU A 202 -14.06 -0.78 6.77
N ALA A 203 -14.02 -0.77 5.44
CA ALA A 203 -14.04 0.47 4.65
C ALA A 203 -15.39 1.19 4.78
N LEU A 204 -16.50 0.45 4.72
CA LEU A 204 -17.84 1.02 4.86
C LEU A 204 -18.10 1.56 6.27
N THR A 205 -17.61 0.88 7.31
CA THR A 205 -17.78 1.32 8.70
C THR A 205 -16.99 2.60 8.98
N SER A 206 -15.85 2.79 8.31
CA SER A 206 -15.06 4.04 8.42
C SER A 206 -15.67 5.25 7.71
N THR A 207 -16.61 5.04 6.78
CA THR A 207 -17.21 6.11 5.95
C THR A 207 -18.63 6.51 6.37
N ILE A 208 -19.33 5.64 7.11
CA ILE A 208 -20.72 5.89 7.54
C ILE A 208 -20.71 6.47 8.96
N ASP A 209 -21.06 7.76 9.09
CA ASP A 209 -21.46 8.35 10.37
C ASP A 209 -22.56 7.47 10.99
N VAL A 210 -22.31 6.96 12.20
CA VAL A 210 -23.14 6.00 12.99
C VAL A 210 -24.61 6.46 13.20
N ASN A 211 -24.98 7.66 12.75
CA ASN A 211 -26.32 8.23 12.85
C ASN A 211 -27.28 7.83 11.71
N HIS A 212 -26.82 7.18 10.65
CA HIS A 212 -27.71 6.56 9.66
C HIS A 212 -27.57 5.05 9.72
N THR A 213 -28.29 4.44 10.68
CA THR A 213 -28.66 3.02 10.60
C THR A 213 -29.52 2.84 9.34
N VAL A 214 -28.87 2.61 8.21
CA VAL A 214 -29.53 1.93 7.11
C VAL A 214 -29.74 0.51 7.62
N GLU A 215 -30.99 0.17 7.93
CA GLU A 215 -31.44 -1.20 8.08
C GLU A 215 -31.22 -1.93 6.75
N ASN A 216 -29.96 -2.28 6.46
CA ASN A 216 -29.64 -3.21 5.39
C ASN A 216 -30.04 -4.59 5.89
N ASN A 217 -31.27 -4.96 5.58
CA ASN A 217 -31.78 -6.33 5.57
C ASN A 217 -30.97 -7.14 4.55
N LEU A 218 -29.72 -7.47 4.87
CA LEU A 218 -28.97 -8.51 4.20
C LEU A 218 -29.22 -9.80 4.96
N ASP A 219 -30.24 -10.53 4.51
CA ASP A 219 -30.50 -11.93 4.84
C ASP A 219 -29.30 -12.79 4.39
N ALA A 220 -28.32 -12.95 5.27
CA ALA A 220 -27.40 -14.06 5.29
C ALA A 220 -26.80 -14.11 6.69
N ASN A 221 -26.77 -15.27 7.35
CA ASN A 221 -25.97 -15.48 8.56
C ASN A 221 -24.57 -14.89 8.30
N PRO A 222 -24.20 -13.73 8.86
CA PRO A 222 -22.88 -13.20 8.62
C PRO A 222 -21.95 -14.17 9.32
N ILE A 223 -21.02 -14.77 8.58
CA ILE A 223 -19.89 -15.44 9.21
C ILE A 223 -19.23 -14.35 10.05
N HIS A 224 -19.37 -14.46 11.38
CA HIS A 224 -18.85 -13.45 12.29
C HIS A 224 -17.33 -13.65 12.38
N LEU A 225 -16.62 -13.12 11.37
CA LEU A 225 -15.17 -13.07 11.35
C LEU A 225 -14.66 -12.32 12.59
N SER A 226 -13.57 -12.81 13.15
CA SER A 226 -12.83 -12.08 14.19
C SER A 226 -12.29 -10.75 13.64
N PRO A 227 -12.03 -9.74 14.49
CA PRO A 227 -11.39 -8.48 14.08
C PRO A 227 -10.10 -8.70 13.26
N THR A 228 -9.30 -9.69 13.66
CA THR A 228 -8.06 -10.08 12.98
C THR A 228 -8.32 -10.59 11.57
N GLU A 229 -9.30 -11.50 11.40
CA GLU A 229 -9.66 -12.03 10.08
C GLU A 229 -10.22 -10.92 9.19
N LYS A 230 -11.06 -10.02 9.72
CA LYS A 230 -11.61 -8.88 8.97
C LYS A 230 -10.51 -7.92 8.49
N TRP A 231 -9.55 -7.60 9.36
CA TRP A 231 -8.47 -6.69 8.98
C TRP A 231 -7.50 -7.36 8.00
N LEU A 232 -7.15 -8.63 8.23
CA LEU A 232 -6.30 -9.38 7.30
C LEU A 232 -6.94 -9.52 5.92
N SER A 233 -8.23 -9.85 5.82
CA SER A 233 -8.93 -9.93 4.53
C SER A 233 -8.93 -8.58 3.81
N PHE A 234 -9.20 -7.48 4.54
CA PHE A 234 -9.14 -6.13 3.99
C PHE A 234 -7.75 -5.78 3.45
N VAL A 235 -6.69 -5.98 4.23
CA VAL A 235 -5.31 -5.63 3.83
C VAL A 235 -4.81 -6.53 2.70
N GLN A 236 -5.19 -7.81 2.72
CA GLN A 236 -4.90 -8.74 1.63
C GLN A 236 -5.57 -8.30 0.32
N LEU A 237 -6.83 -7.88 0.34
CA LEU A 237 -7.51 -7.37 -0.85
C LEU A 237 -6.92 -6.03 -1.33
N SER A 238 -6.76 -5.06 -0.43
CA SER A 238 -6.34 -3.69 -0.75
C SER A 238 -4.86 -3.55 -1.13
N ARG A 239 -3.97 -4.42 -0.62
CA ARG A 239 -2.52 -4.34 -0.87
C ARG A 239 -1.87 -5.66 -1.24
N GLY A 240 -2.20 -6.72 -0.49
CA GLY A 240 -1.53 -8.01 -0.64
C GLY A 240 -1.73 -8.63 -2.01
N ALA A 241 -2.93 -8.48 -2.58
CA ALA A 241 -3.32 -9.02 -3.88
C ALA A 241 -2.41 -8.51 -4.99
N LEU A 242 -2.20 -7.19 -5.08
CA LEU A 242 -1.39 -6.60 -6.14
C LEU A 242 0.10 -6.90 -5.96
N LEU A 243 0.67 -6.69 -4.76
CA LEU A 243 2.09 -6.95 -4.54
C LEU A 243 2.42 -8.44 -4.73
N GLY A 244 1.57 -9.33 -4.23
CA GLY A 244 1.67 -10.77 -4.43
C GLY A 244 1.60 -11.15 -5.91
N SER A 245 0.57 -10.72 -6.63
CA SER A 245 0.41 -11.01 -8.07
C SER A 245 1.54 -10.42 -8.92
N CYS A 246 2.10 -9.26 -8.57
CA CYS A 246 3.27 -8.72 -9.26
C CYS A 246 4.56 -9.51 -8.95
N CYS A 247 4.75 -10.00 -7.72
CA CYS A 247 5.85 -10.91 -7.41
C CYS A 247 5.73 -12.23 -8.20
N GLU A 248 4.53 -12.79 -8.27
CA GLU A 248 4.22 -13.98 -9.07
C GLU A 248 4.49 -13.73 -10.56
N ALA A 249 3.99 -12.62 -11.12
CA ALA A 249 4.23 -12.23 -12.50
C ALA A 249 5.73 -12.07 -12.81
N ALA A 250 6.53 -11.55 -11.87
CA ALA A 250 7.98 -11.46 -12.03
C ALA A 250 8.63 -12.85 -12.20
N LEU A 251 8.16 -13.85 -11.46
CA LEU A 251 8.59 -15.25 -11.60
C LEU A 251 8.14 -15.86 -12.94
N LEU A 252 6.87 -15.67 -13.33
CA LEU A 252 6.34 -16.18 -14.60
C LEU A 252 7.13 -15.65 -15.82
N LEU A 253 7.55 -14.38 -15.75
CA LEU A 253 8.43 -13.80 -16.78
C LEU A 253 9.79 -14.49 -16.81
N VAL A 254 10.37 -14.83 -15.65
CA VAL A 254 11.63 -15.60 -15.58
C VAL A 254 11.44 -16.99 -16.15
N GLU A 255 10.38 -17.71 -15.76
CA GLU A 255 10.03 -19.03 -16.27
C GLU A 255 9.96 -19.03 -17.81
N LYS A 256 9.20 -18.10 -18.38
CA LYS A 256 9.09 -17.96 -19.84
C LYS A 256 10.44 -17.71 -20.50
N HIS A 257 11.32 -16.91 -19.91
CA HIS A 257 12.67 -16.68 -20.45
C HIS A 257 13.54 -17.93 -20.37
N ILE A 258 13.52 -18.65 -19.25
CA ILE A 258 14.25 -19.92 -19.09
C ILE A 258 13.80 -20.91 -20.17
N CYS A 259 12.49 -21.16 -20.29
CA CYS A 259 11.92 -22.10 -21.25
C CYS A 259 12.23 -21.74 -22.72
N ASN A 260 12.35 -20.46 -23.06
CA ASN A 260 12.73 -20.02 -24.41
C ASN A 260 14.24 -20.12 -24.68
N SER A 261 15.07 -20.10 -23.64
CA SER A 261 16.54 -20.10 -23.76
C SER A 261 17.15 -21.51 -23.78
N SER A 262 16.49 -22.49 -23.16
CA SER A 262 16.98 -23.86 -23.07
C SER A 262 16.48 -24.73 -24.22
N SER A 263 17.39 -25.17 -25.09
CA SER A 263 17.21 -26.28 -26.04
C SER A 263 17.37 -27.67 -25.38
N ILE A 264 17.02 -27.79 -24.09
CA ILE A 264 17.23 -28.99 -23.24
C ILE A 264 15.86 -29.55 -22.81
N PRO A 265 15.67 -30.90 -22.75
CA PRO A 265 14.37 -31.52 -22.48
C PRO A 265 13.79 -31.14 -21.11
N ILE A 266 12.45 -31.08 -21.10
CA ILE A 266 11.52 -30.67 -20.03
C ILE A 266 11.46 -31.71 -18.87
N GLU A 267 12.59 -32.29 -18.46
CA GLU A 267 12.64 -33.41 -17.48
C GLU A 267 13.16 -33.03 -16.09
N LEU A 268 13.08 -31.76 -15.69
CA LEU A 268 12.92 -31.47 -14.26
C LEU A 268 11.45 -31.14 -14.02
N ASN A 269 10.75 -32.05 -13.34
CA ASN A 269 9.41 -31.88 -12.82
C ASN A 269 9.38 -30.72 -11.80
N ARG A 270 9.43 -29.49 -12.30
CA ARG A 270 9.35 -28.26 -11.50
C ARG A 270 7.88 -27.93 -11.37
N ASP A 271 7.39 -27.99 -10.14
CA ASP A 271 6.03 -27.55 -9.82
C ASP A 271 5.99 -26.02 -9.78
N TRP A 272 6.02 -25.39 -10.96
CA TRP A 272 5.95 -23.94 -11.12
C TRP A 272 4.70 -23.34 -10.47
N ASN A 273 3.59 -24.08 -10.41
CA ASN A 273 2.38 -23.64 -9.73
C ASN A 273 2.64 -23.44 -8.23
N LYS A 274 3.31 -24.39 -7.58
CA LYS A 274 3.69 -24.27 -6.17
C LYS A 274 4.71 -23.15 -5.93
N ILE A 275 5.67 -22.95 -6.84
CA ILE A 275 6.65 -21.86 -6.69
C ILE A 275 5.96 -20.51 -6.86
N SER A 276 5.09 -20.37 -7.86
CA SER A 276 4.27 -19.19 -8.11
C SER A 276 3.38 -18.84 -6.92
N SER A 277 2.69 -19.83 -6.32
CA SER A 277 1.86 -19.59 -5.13
C SER A 277 2.68 -19.17 -3.92
N THR A 278 3.87 -19.74 -3.74
CA THR A 278 4.82 -19.35 -2.67
C THR A 278 5.27 -17.89 -2.85
N VAL A 279 5.63 -17.49 -4.07
CA VAL A 279 6.08 -16.13 -4.38
C VAL A 279 4.93 -15.12 -4.26
N LYS A 280 3.70 -15.50 -4.66
CA LYS A 280 2.49 -14.70 -4.43
C LYS A 280 2.26 -14.46 -2.94
N SER A 281 2.33 -15.53 -2.14
CA SER A 281 2.11 -15.47 -0.69
C SER A 281 3.19 -14.65 0.01
N PHE A 282 4.45 -14.76 -0.43
CA PHE A 282 5.53 -13.88 0.03
C PHE A 282 5.21 -12.39 -0.18
N GLY A 283 4.83 -12.00 -1.40
CA GLY A 283 4.51 -10.59 -1.71
C GLY A 283 3.27 -10.09 -0.94
N SER A 284 2.25 -10.94 -0.79
CA SER A 284 1.06 -10.60 0.00
C SER A 284 1.39 -10.41 1.49
N THR A 285 2.14 -11.33 2.07
CA THR A 285 2.57 -11.28 3.49
C THR A 285 3.47 -10.07 3.75
N TRP A 286 4.36 -9.74 2.82
CA TRP A 286 5.18 -8.52 2.88
C TRP A 286 4.31 -7.26 2.98
N ALA A 287 3.28 -7.15 2.13
CA ALA A 287 2.36 -6.01 2.14
C ALA A 287 1.59 -5.91 3.47
N CYS A 288 1.09 -7.04 3.98
CA CYS A 288 0.36 -7.10 5.24
C CYS A 288 1.23 -6.68 6.42
N LEU A 289 2.44 -7.23 6.53
CA LEU A 289 3.38 -6.90 7.61
C LEU A 289 3.87 -5.45 7.53
N THR A 290 4.06 -4.92 6.32
CA THR A 290 4.38 -3.50 6.12
C THR A 290 3.24 -2.62 6.63
N ARG A 291 2.00 -2.90 6.24
CA ARG A 291 0.82 -2.16 6.69
C ARG A 291 0.65 -2.23 8.22
N LEU A 292 0.80 -3.42 8.81
CA LEU A 292 0.77 -3.62 10.26
C LEU A 292 1.75 -2.71 10.99
N THR A 293 3.00 -2.70 10.50
CA THR A 293 4.08 -1.95 11.13
C THR A 293 3.83 -0.44 11.02
N GLU A 294 3.33 0.03 9.87
CA GLU A 294 2.99 1.44 9.66
C GLU A 294 1.84 1.91 10.57
N GLU A 295 0.76 1.12 10.69
CA GLU A 295 -0.36 1.42 11.60
C GLU A 295 0.11 1.46 13.06
N ARG A 296 0.90 0.48 13.49
CA ARG A 296 1.41 0.42 14.86
C ARG A 296 2.33 1.59 15.19
N GLU A 297 3.25 1.94 14.30
CA GLU A 297 4.10 3.11 14.48
C GLU A 297 3.29 4.41 14.50
N HIS A 298 2.21 4.49 13.71
CA HIS A 298 1.29 5.62 13.75
C HIS A 298 0.67 5.75 15.15
N ILE A 299 0.08 4.67 15.68
CA ILE A 299 -0.52 4.66 17.03
C ILE A 299 0.52 5.05 18.08
N GLN A 300 1.72 4.47 18.05
CA GLN A 300 2.79 4.79 18.99
C GLN A 300 3.18 6.27 18.93
N ARG A 301 3.47 6.81 17.74
CA ARG A 301 3.87 8.21 17.57
C ARG A 301 2.81 9.16 18.12
N THR A 302 1.54 8.87 17.85
CA THR A 302 0.43 9.72 18.28
C THR A 302 0.20 9.62 19.79
N TRP A 303 0.21 8.41 20.36
CA TRP A 303 0.04 8.16 21.79
C TRP A 303 1.15 8.75 22.67
N PHE A 304 2.42 8.64 22.25
CA PHE A 304 3.55 9.21 23.00
C PHE A 304 3.60 10.75 22.95
N THR A 305 3.07 11.36 21.89
CA THR A 305 2.99 12.82 21.76
C THR A 305 1.96 13.40 22.73
N GLU A 306 0.84 12.71 22.96
CA GLU A 306 -0.20 13.14 23.91
C GLU A 306 0.25 13.01 25.38
N LEU A 307 1.04 11.98 25.72
CA LEU A 307 1.58 11.80 27.09
C LEU A 307 2.66 12.82 27.48
N THR A 308 3.32 13.46 26.51
CA THR A 308 4.40 14.44 26.74
C THR A 308 3.90 15.89 26.68
N ALA A 309 2.71 16.12 26.14
CA ALA A 309 2.08 17.44 26.05
C ALA A 309 1.29 17.80 27.32
N ASP A 310 1.99 18.01 28.44
CA ASP A 310 1.46 18.70 29.64
C ASP A 310 1.21 20.22 29.40
N THR A 311 1.03 20.65 28.13
CA THR A 311 0.90 22.07 27.79
C THR A 311 -0.10 22.32 26.66
N TYR A 312 -1.31 22.70 27.05
CA TYR A 312 -2.18 23.68 26.37
C TYR A 312 -2.44 23.52 24.85
N GLN A 313 -3.39 22.64 24.48
CA GLN A 313 -4.47 22.79 23.47
C GLN A 313 -4.94 21.37 23.08
N SER A 314 -6.21 21.00 23.01
CA SER A 314 -7.46 21.72 22.83
C SER A 314 -8.48 21.39 23.93
N VAL A 315 -9.08 22.43 24.49
CA VAL A 315 -10.09 22.40 25.56
C VAL A 315 -11.36 21.59 25.21
N LYS A 316 -11.52 21.13 23.96
CA LYS A 316 -12.62 20.23 23.57
C LYS A 316 -12.43 18.77 24.04
N GLY A 317 -11.21 18.22 23.96
CA GLY A 317 -10.94 16.84 24.43
C GLY A 317 -11.02 16.70 25.95
N ILE A 318 -10.52 17.70 26.69
CA ILE A 318 -10.49 17.69 28.16
C ILE A 318 -11.88 17.99 28.78
N GLN A 319 -12.76 18.74 28.09
CA GLN A 319 -14.15 18.90 28.53
C GLN A 319 -15.03 17.69 28.19
N ALA A 320 -14.71 16.95 27.10
CA ALA A 320 -15.35 15.68 26.75
C ALA A 320 -14.94 14.52 27.69
N MET A 321 -13.72 14.56 28.24
CA MET A 321 -13.21 13.66 29.29
C MET A 321 -14.08 13.58 30.56
N LYS A 322 -14.96 14.57 30.79
CA LYS A 322 -15.93 14.56 31.90
C LYS A 322 -17.30 13.99 31.55
N ARG A 323 -17.58 13.69 30.27
CA ARG A 323 -18.91 13.29 29.78
C ARG A 323 -19.06 11.84 29.32
N ASN A 324 -17.99 11.05 29.23
CA ASN A 324 -18.06 9.59 29.00
C ASN A 324 -18.82 9.13 27.73
N ASP A 325 -18.93 9.99 26.73
CA ASP A 325 -19.39 9.60 25.39
C ASP A 325 -18.16 9.71 24.48
N PHE A 326 -17.56 8.59 24.08
CA PHE A 326 -16.47 8.55 23.11
C PHE A 326 -16.95 7.88 21.83
N THR A 327 -16.65 8.45 20.66
CA THR A 327 -16.67 7.68 19.40
C THR A 327 -15.31 6.98 19.20
N PRO A 328 -15.25 5.79 18.56
CA PRO A 328 -13.99 5.09 18.27
C PRO A 328 -12.89 5.97 17.63
N SER A 329 -13.27 6.89 16.75
CA SER A 329 -12.41 7.87 16.08
C SER A 329 -11.91 9.02 16.98
N GLU A 330 -12.45 9.19 18.18
CA GLU A 330 -11.94 10.13 19.19
C GLU A 330 -10.86 9.50 20.09
N ILE A 331 -10.68 8.18 20.03
CA ILE A 331 -9.81 7.37 20.90
C ILE A 331 -8.44 7.14 20.23
N ILE A 332 -8.43 6.81 18.93
CA ILE A 332 -7.22 6.60 18.13
C ILE A 332 -7.32 7.46 16.87
N PRO A 333 -6.37 8.37 16.60
CA PRO A 333 -6.45 9.23 15.42
C PRO A 333 -6.40 8.45 14.11
N ASP A 334 -7.11 8.97 13.11
CA ASP A 334 -7.22 8.35 11.79
C ASP A 334 -5.84 8.09 11.17
N TYR A 335 -5.62 6.85 10.79
CA TYR A 335 -4.49 6.51 9.94
C TYR A 335 -4.75 7.02 8.53
N THR A 336 -3.79 7.77 7.97
CA THR A 336 -3.89 8.26 6.60
C THR A 336 -2.87 7.64 5.68
N GLU A 337 -3.30 7.22 4.49
CA GLU A 337 -2.45 6.86 3.38
C GLU A 337 -2.69 7.79 2.18
N PHE A 338 -1.62 8.28 1.55
CA PHE A 338 -1.71 9.28 0.49
C PHE A 338 -2.56 10.51 0.89
N GLY A 339 -2.67 10.81 2.19
CA GLY A 339 -3.52 11.88 2.72
C GLY A 339 -5.02 11.59 2.73
N LEU A 340 -5.41 10.31 2.61
CA LEU A 340 -6.79 9.83 2.75
C LEU A 340 -6.88 8.94 3.99
N SER A 341 -7.96 9.04 4.76
CA SER A 341 -8.21 8.14 5.90
C SER A 341 -8.41 6.71 5.38
N GLU A 342 -7.77 5.75 6.04
CA GLU A 342 -7.87 4.33 5.70
C GLU A 342 -8.22 3.55 6.97
N PRO A 343 -9.08 2.53 6.89
CA PRO A 343 -9.42 1.73 8.05
C PRO A 343 -8.20 0.96 8.57
N THR A 344 -8.18 0.77 9.89
CA THR A 344 -7.11 0.14 10.64
C THR A 344 -7.61 -1.10 11.37
N PHE A 345 -6.68 -1.88 11.90
CA PHE A 345 -7.04 -2.98 12.80
C PHE A 345 -7.66 -2.47 14.10
N ALA A 346 -7.24 -1.31 14.58
CA ALA A 346 -7.87 -0.66 15.73
C ALA A 346 -9.38 -0.42 15.48
N ASP A 347 -9.76 0.02 14.28
CA ASP A 347 -11.18 0.19 13.90
C ASP A 347 -11.94 -1.15 13.91
N ALA A 348 -11.28 -2.25 13.49
CA ALA A 348 -11.86 -3.59 13.54
C ALA A 348 -12.13 -4.07 14.98
N ILE A 349 -11.23 -3.77 15.93
CA ILE A 349 -11.42 -4.09 17.35
C ILE A 349 -12.54 -3.22 17.94
N LEU A 350 -12.48 -1.91 17.72
CA LEU A 350 -13.41 -0.96 18.33
C LEU A 350 -14.85 -1.15 17.82
N SER A 351 -15.03 -1.54 16.56
CA SER A 351 -16.36 -1.88 16.02
C SER A 351 -16.98 -3.13 16.64
N CYS A 352 -16.16 -4.08 17.14
CA CYS A 352 -16.65 -5.30 17.80
C CYS A 352 -16.85 -5.12 19.32
N SER A 353 -16.20 -4.14 19.94
CA SER A 353 -16.29 -3.87 21.39
C SER A 353 -17.58 -3.13 21.74
N THR A 354 -18.69 -3.87 21.79
CA THR A 354 -20.02 -3.38 22.20
C THR A 354 -20.18 -3.23 23.72
N SER A 355 -19.12 -3.50 24.48
CA SER A 355 -19.15 -3.52 25.94
C SER A 355 -19.06 -2.09 26.50
N LYS A 356 -20.15 -1.62 27.09
CA LYS A 356 -20.24 -0.41 27.93
C LYS A 356 -19.46 -0.55 29.25
N THR A 357 -18.27 -1.13 29.22
CA THR A 357 -17.39 -1.24 30.38
C THR A 357 -16.41 -0.08 30.36
N HIS A 358 -16.32 0.64 31.48
CA HIS A 358 -15.40 1.76 31.69
C HIS A 358 -13.94 1.26 31.69
N HIS A 359 -13.38 0.99 30.53
CA HIS A 359 -11.94 0.77 30.37
C HIS A 359 -11.23 2.11 30.35
N LYS A 360 -10.05 2.20 30.98
CA LYS A 360 -9.20 3.37 30.77
C LYS A 360 -8.69 3.32 29.34
N LEU A 361 -8.63 4.47 28.67
CA LEU A 361 -8.11 4.61 27.30
C LEU A 361 -6.75 3.89 27.10
N LYS A 362 -5.88 3.98 28.12
CA LYS A 362 -4.60 3.27 28.13
C LYS A 362 -4.74 1.75 28.01
N ASP A 363 -5.71 1.16 28.70
CA ASP A 363 -5.92 -0.29 28.69
C ASP A 363 -6.35 -0.77 27.29
N ILE A 364 -7.15 0.03 26.58
CA ILE A 364 -7.59 -0.23 25.20
C ILE A 364 -6.40 -0.15 24.22
N VAL A 365 -5.57 0.89 24.34
CA VAL A 365 -4.39 1.06 23.48
C VAL A 365 -3.36 -0.05 23.72
N ASP A 366 -3.14 -0.44 24.97
CA ASP A 366 -2.25 -1.55 25.33
C ASP A 366 -2.78 -2.89 24.77
N GLU A 367 -4.11 -3.12 24.80
CA GLU A 367 -4.76 -4.29 24.18
C GLU A 367 -4.59 -4.30 22.66
N VAL A 368 -4.89 -3.20 21.97
CA VAL A 368 -4.72 -3.06 20.51
C VAL A 368 -3.26 -3.31 20.11
N LEU A 369 -2.29 -2.73 20.82
CA LEU A 369 -0.87 -2.95 20.55
C LEU A 369 -0.44 -4.41 20.81
N SER A 370 -1.00 -5.06 21.83
CA SER A 370 -0.76 -6.49 22.11
C SER A 370 -1.24 -7.36 20.95
N GLU A 371 -2.44 -7.12 20.44
CA GLU A 371 -3.00 -7.86 19.30
C GLU A 371 -2.20 -7.60 18.01
N TYR A 372 -1.79 -6.36 17.74
CA TYR A 372 -0.86 -6.07 16.63
C TYR A 372 0.45 -6.85 16.73
N ASN A 373 0.99 -7.04 17.94
CA ASN A 373 2.21 -7.83 18.12
C ASN A 373 1.99 -9.31 17.83
N GLN A 374 0.84 -9.87 18.22
CA GLN A 374 0.48 -11.26 17.94
C GLN A 374 0.35 -11.50 16.43
N ILE A 375 -0.42 -10.67 15.73
CA ILE A 375 -0.58 -10.76 14.27
C ILE A 375 0.76 -10.56 13.57
N GLY A 376 1.55 -9.59 14.05
CA GLY A 376 2.89 -9.33 13.54
C GLY A 376 3.78 -10.57 13.64
N TYR A 377 3.77 -11.27 14.78
CA TYR A 377 4.59 -12.46 15.01
C TYR A 377 4.26 -13.58 14.03
N GLU A 378 2.98 -13.81 13.78
CA GLU A 378 2.50 -14.82 12.82
C GLU A 378 2.95 -14.47 11.39
N LEU A 379 2.66 -13.24 10.93
CA LEU A 379 3.05 -12.77 9.60
C LEU A 379 4.58 -12.76 9.40
N ALA A 380 5.35 -12.43 10.44
CA ALA A 380 6.80 -12.48 10.41
C ALA A 380 7.33 -13.92 10.25
N GLY A 381 6.70 -14.88 10.92
CA GLY A 381 6.98 -16.31 10.77
C GLY A 381 6.72 -16.79 9.35
N GLU A 382 5.53 -16.49 8.82
CA GLU A 382 5.12 -16.83 7.45
C GLU A 382 6.05 -16.20 6.40
N LEU A 383 6.38 -14.92 6.53
CA LEU A 383 7.26 -14.21 5.61
C LEU A 383 8.65 -14.87 5.55
N ARG A 384 9.19 -15.25 6.72
CA ARG A 384 10.48 -15.95 6.84
C ARG A 384 10.40 -17.33 6.18
N GLU A 385 9.31 -18.07 6.39
CA GLU A 385 9.09 -19.37 5.78
C GLU A 385 9.02 -19.27 4.25
N TYR A 386 8.19 -18.38 3.71
CA TYR A 386 8.08 -18.17 2.27
C TYR A 386 9.41 -17.73 1.65
N PHE A 387 10.17 -16.86 2.31
CA PHE A 387 11.52 -16.52 1.86
C PHE A 387 12.45 -17.73 1.83
N ALA A 388 12.45 -18.57 2.86
CA ALA A 388 13.25 -19.80 2.88
C ALA A 388 12.85 -20.76 1.75
N GLN A 389 11.55 -20.88 1.46
CA GLN A 389 11.04 -21.65 0.34
C GLN A 389 11.51 -21.07 -1.01
N ILE A 390 11.48 -19.75 -1.19
CA ILE A 390 12.02 -19.05 -2.38
C ILE A 390 13.50 -19.40 -2.61
N VAL A 391 14.33 -19.37 -1.56
CA VAL A 391 15.76 -19.73 -1.66
C VAL A 391 15.92 -21.20 -2.05
N SER A 392 15.13 -22.09 -1.46
CA SER A 392 15.17 -23.53 -1.76
C SER A 392 14.73 -23.85 -3.19
N THR A 393 13.64 -23.27 -3.67
CA THR A 393 13.12 -23.50 -5.01
C THR A 393 14.05 -22.91 -6.07
N ASN A 394 14.68 -21.76 -5.78
CA ASN A 394 15.71 -21.19 -6.66
C ASN A 394 16.92 -22.12 -6.83
N ALA A 395 17.40 -22.73 -5.74
CA ALA A 395 18.47 -23.73 -5.79
C ALA A 395 18.08 -24.93 -6.67
N GLN A 396 16.84 -25.39 -6.57
CA GLN A 396 16.30 -26.46 -7.42
C GLN A 396 16.20 -26.05 -8.89
N ILE A 397 15.76 -24.82 -9.19
CA ILE A 397 15.65 -24.28 -10.56
C ILE A 397 17.03 -24.19 -11.22
N ASN A 398 18.07 -23.82 -10.47
CA ASN A 398 19.41 -23.59 -11.02
C ASN A 398 20.33 -24.82 -10.92
N GLY A 399 19.90 -25.90 -10.26
CA GLY A 399 20.77 -27.04 -9.95
C GLY A 399 21.95 -26.68 -9.05
N ASP A 400 21.80 -25.59 -8.28
CA ASP A 400 22.85 -24.98 -7.48
C ASP A 400 22.73 -25.44 -6.01
N SER A 401 23.85 -25.40 -5.29
CA SER A 401 23.81 -25.62 -3.83
C SER A 401 23.07 -24.47 -3.14
N LEU A 402 22.34 -24.79 -2.05
CA LEU A 402 21.64 -23.79 -1.25
C LEU A 402 22.58 -22.65 -0.78
N GLN A 403 23.82 -23.00 -0.46
CA GLN A 403 24.83 -22.03 -0.05
C GLN A 403 25.17 -21.05 -1.18
N LYS A 404 25.29 -21.54 -2.42
CA LYS A 404 25.57 -20.68 -3.58
C LYS A 404 24.42 -19.70 -3.84
N VAL A 405 23.17 -20.17 -3.76
CA VAL A 405 21.98 -19.31 -3.96
C VAL A 405 21.85 -18.24 -2.89
N LYS A 406 22.14 -18.56 -1.62
CA LYS A 406 22.15 -17.58 -0.52
C LYS A 406 23.15 -16.43 -0.74
N HIS A 407 24.22 -16.67 -1.49
CA HIS A 407 25.23 -15.65 -1.84
C HIS A 407 24.92 -14.89 -3.13
N LEU A 408 23.82 -15.21 -3.83
CA LEU A 408 23.37 -14.38 -4.96
C LEU A 408 22.99 -12.99 -4.44
N PRO A 409 23.50 -11.90 -5.03
CA PRO A 409 23.30 -10.55 -4.49
C PRO A 409 21.82 -10.17 -4.30
N GLY A 410 20.94 -10.58 -5.23
CA GLY A 410 19.50 -10.31 -5.14
C GLY A 410 18.83 -11.06 -3.99
N VAL A 411 19.17 -12.35 -3.82
CA VAL A 411 18.64 -13.19 -2.73
C VAL A 411 19.14 -12.70 -1.37
N GLN A 412 20.44 -12.42 -1.27
CA GLN A 412 21.05 -11.92 -0.04
C GLN A 412 20.40 -10.60 0.41
N LEU A 413 20.20 -9.68 -0.52
CA LEU A 413 19.64 -8.38 -0.21
C LEU A 413 18.14 -8.45 0.11
N LEU A 414 17.38 -9.28 -0.61
CA LEU A 414 15.98 -9.55 -0.27
C LEU A 414 15.87 -10.15 1.14
N GLY A 415 16.76 -11.08 1.51
CA GLY A 415 16.81 -11.65 2.86
C GLY A 415 17.10 -10.60 3.93
N GLN A 416 18.06 -9.70 3.70
CA GLN A 416 18.35 -8.60 4.64
C GLN A 416 17.15 -7.65 4.81
N MET A 417 16.37 -7.42 3.76
CA MET A 417 15.15 -6.63 3.82
C MET A 417 14.03 -7.36 4.56
N VAL A 418 13.89 -8.68 4.40
CA VAL A 418 12.97 -9.52 5.19
C VAL A 418 13.31 -9.46 6.66
N ASP A 419 14.58 -9.69 7.02
CA ASP A 419 15.04 -9.63 8.41
C ASP A 419 14.78 -8.24 8.99
N LYS A 420 15.06 -7.17 8.24
CA LYS A 420 14.82 -5.79 8.71
C LYS A 420 13.34 -5.48 8.93
N LEU A 421 12.44 -5.99 8.09
CA LEU A 421 10.99 -5.80 8.25
C LEU A 421 10.48 -6.57 9.48
N ILE A 422 10.98 -7.78 9.71
CA ILE A 422 10.67 -8.57 10.91
C ILE A 422 11.21 -7.88 12.17
N ASP A 423 12.42 -7.32 12.11
CA ASP A 423 12.99 -6.55 13.22
C ASP A 423 12.15 -5.29 13.50
N ASP A 424 11.69 -4.58 12.46
CA ASP A 424 10.78 -3.43 12.59
C ASP A 424 9.46 -3.80 13.25
N CYS A 425 8.97 -5.02 13.07
CA CYS A 425 7.80 -5.50 13.80
C CYS A 425 8.04 -5.50 15.32
N ASN A 426 9.28 -5.57 15.82
CA ASN A 426 9.58 -5.84 17.24
C ASN A 426 8.87 -7.10 17.75
N CYS A 427 8.70 -8.08 16.86
CA CYS A 427 8.16 -9.40 17.13
C CYS A 427 9.16 -10.22 17.98
N THR A 428 9.48 -9.82 19.22
CA THR A 428 10.22 -10.68 20.15
C THR A 428 9.24 -11.66 20.79
N PRO A 429 9.53 -12.98 20.80
CA PRO A 429 8.69 -13.98 21.45
C PRO A 429 8.59 -13.80 22.97
#